data_AF-A0A348VR92-F1
#
_entry.id   AF-A0A348VR92-F1
#
_cell.length_a   1.000
_cell.length_b   1.000
_cell.length_c   1.000
_cell.angle_alpha   90.00
_cell.angle_beta   90.00
_cell.angle_gamma   90.00
#
_symmetry.space_group_name_H-M   'P 1'
#
loop_
_entity.id
_entity.type
_entity.pdbx_description
1 polymer ?
#
loop_
_entity_poly.entity_id
_entity_poly.type
_entity_poly.pdbx_seq_one_letter_code
_entity_poly.pdbx_strand_id
1 'polypeptide(L)'
;MAGLATVFGSGAMTNSLAEIENNDVLFVIGSNTKESHPIIALRMIKAKRKGAKIIVADPRRVPMVRFADIWIQHRPGTDVALLNGMMHVILKEGLFKKDFIESMTEGFDEEFRKNLEEYTPENAAKITGAPKEKIIEAARLYAGSDRAGIYYTMGITQHAHGTENVFSIANLALLTGNLGKEAAGVNPLRGQNNVQGSTDMGCIPNMYPGYQRVAIAAIREKFEALWKVKLSEKEGMTATEMIPAAEKGSLKALYIMGENPVVSDPDCTHTIKALKKLELLVVQDIFMTETAELAHVVLPGSSFAEKVGTFTNSERRVQRVRRAVNSPGIAMKDSLIIIELSKRMGYEMNYPHTVEIFREIGQVWPALAGMSYARLDDGGLQWPCPTPDHPGTQYLFKGGFPRGKGRFTTVMFKPSAEQPDQEYPFILTTGRQLFQYHTGSMT
;
A
#
# COMPACT_ATOMS: atom_id res chain seq x y z
N MET A 1 -3.24 -4.24 -1.02
CA MET A 1 -4.41 -3.32 -1.10
C MET A 1 -5.72 -4.01 -0.73
N ALA A 2 -5.94 -5.22 -1.25
CA ALA A 2 -7.16 -6.00 -1.00
C ALA A 2 -7.51 -6.14 0.49
N GLY A 3 -6.55 -6.44 1.38
CA GLY A 3 -6.82 -6.67 2.81
C GLY A 3 -7.61 -5.55 3.51
N LEU A 4 -7.02 -4.36 3.63
CA LEU A 4 -7.71 -3.22 4.28
C LEU A 4 -8.98 -2.79 3.54
N ALA A 5 -8.99 -2.86 2.21
CA ALA A 5 -10.19 -2.53 1.43
C ALA A 5 -11.36 -3.48 1.76
N THR A 6 -11.11 -4.77 1.98
CA THR A 6 -12.14 -5.72 2.42
C THR A 6 -12.65 -5.39 3.83
N VAL A 7 -11.77 -4.99 4.75
CA VAL A 7 -12.12 -4.76 6.16
C VAL A 7 -12.77 -3.40 6.42
N PHE A 8 -12.32 -2.35 5.74
CA PHE A 8 -12.76 -0.96 5.95
C PHE A 8 -13.48 -0.34 4.75
N GLY A 9 -13.36 -0.92 3.55
CA GLY A 9 -13.77 -0.28 2.30
C GLY A 9 -12.75 0.75 1.78
N SER A 10 -11.56 0.84 2.36
CA SER A 10 -10.44 1.64 1.85
C SER A 10 -9.10 0.96 2.16
N GLY A 11 -8.21 0.92 1.16
CA GLY A 11 -6.86 0.36 1.27
C GLY A 11 -5.76 1.37 1.58
N ALA A 12 -6.11 2.64 1.76
CA ALA A 12 -5.16 3.72 1.99
C ALA A 12 -4.67 3.77 3.45
N MET A 13 -3.59 4.51 3.69
CA MET A 13 -3.22 4.91 5.05
C MET A 13 -4.40 5.64 5.70
N THR A 14 -4.70 5.36 6.96
CA THR A 14 -5.88 5.94 7.61
C THR A 14 -5.63 7.33 8.17
N ASN A 15 -4.40 7.64 8.59
CA ASN A 15 -4.05 8.91 9.22
C ASN A 15 -2.97 9.65 8.42
N SER A 16 -2.71 10.91 8.78
CA SER A 16 -1.67 11.73 8.16
C SER A 16 -0.28 11.44 8.74
N LEU A 17 0.77 11.76 7.98
CA LEU A 17 2.15 11.72 8.47
C LEU A 17 2.39 12.74 9.59
N ALA A 18 1.69 13.89 9.56
CA ALA A 18 1.83 14.92 10.57
C ALA A 18 1.40 14.44 11.96
N GLU A 19 0.36 13.60 12.02
CA GLU A 19 -0.17 13.05 13.28
C GLU A 19 0.78 12.10 14.00
N ILE A 20 1.76 11.52 13.29
CA ILE A 20 2.77 10.62 13.86
C ILE A 20 3.45 11.24 15.07
N GLU A 21 3.75 12.54 15.00
CA GLU A 21 4.43 13.26 16.08
C GLU A 21 3.59 13.43 17.35
N ASN A 22 2.30 13.06 17.31
CA ASN A 22 1.36 13.18 18.42
C ASN A 22 0.80 11.81 18.87
N ASN A 23 1.32 10.70 18.36
CA ASN A 23 0.99 9.37 18.88
C ASN A 23 1.56 9.16 20.28
N ASP A 24 0.83 8.45 21.13
CA ASP A 24 1.37 7.98 22.41
C ASP A 24 2.05 6.62 22.24
N VAL A 25 1.56 5.79 21.31
CA VAL A 25 2.14 4.48 20.97
C VAL A 25 2.28 4.35 19.47
N LEU A 26 3.48 3.98 19.02
CA LEU A 26 3.79 3.66 17.63
C LEU A 26 4.12 2.18 17.54
N PHE A 27 3.27 1.40 16.87
CA PHE A 27 3.53 -0.01 16.61
C PHE A 27 4.05 -0.20 15.18
N VAL A 28 5.36 -0.40 15.05
CA VAL A 28 6.04 -0.61 13.77
C VAL A 28 6.23 -2.11 13.57
N ILE A 29 5.57 -2.70 12.57
CA ILE A 29 5.64 -4.14 12.29
C ILE A 29 6.01 -4.41 10.83
N GLY A 30 6.96 -5.32 10.61
CA GLY A 30 7.43 -5.69 9.27
C GLY A 30 7.94 -4.50 8.46
N SER A 31 8.66 -3.57 9.12
CA SER A 31 9.11 -2.33 8.51
C SER A 31 10.50 -1.88 8.98
N ASN A 32 11.39 -1.69 8.00
CA ASN A 32 12.65 -0.99 8.18
C ASN A 32 12.49 0.53 7.92
N THR A 33 11.61 1.18 8.66
CA THR A 33 11.13 2.55 8.35
C THR A 33 12.26 3.58 8.23
N LYS A 34 13.33 3.46 9.00
CA LYS A 34 14.43 4.44 8.99
C LYS A 34 15.26 4.42 7.71
N GLU A 35 15.31 3.28 7.02
CA GLU A 35 15.99 3.17 5.71
C GLU A 35 15.01 3.37 4.56
N SER A 36 13.80 2.81 4.65
CA SER A 36 12.82 2.89 3.56
C SER A 36 12.03 4.20 3.51
N HIS A 37 11.81 4.84 4.66
CA HIS A 37 11.02 6.07 4.80
C HIS A 37 11.65 7.04 5.82
N PRO A 38 12.85 7.58 5.56
CA PRO A 38 13.61 8.33 6.55
C PRO A 38 12.84 9.51 7.17
N ILE A 39 12.05 10.24 6.36
CA ILE A 39 11.24 11.36 6.84
C ILE A 39 10.13 10.91 7.80
N ILE A 40 9.52 9.75 7.56
CA ILE A 40 8.52 9.16 8.47
C ILE A 40 9.21 8.73 9.78
N ALA A 41 10.37 8.09 9.69
CA ALA A 41 11.15 7.71 10.87
C ALA A 41 11.56 8.93 11.71
N LEU A 42 11.92 10.05 11.08
CA LEU A 42 12.21 11.30 11.79
C LEU A 42 11.00 11.77 12.62
N ARG A 43 9.78 11.69 12.09
CA ARG A 43 8.57 12.02 12.83
C ARG A 43 8.31 11.05 13.99
N MET A 44 8.52 9.76 13.79
CA MET A 44 8.43 8.76 14.86
C MET A 44 9.44 9.03 15.99
N ILE A 45 10.68 9.40 15.65
CA ILE A 45 11.71 9.77 16.62
C ILE A 45 11.34 11.05 17.36
N LYS A 46 10.71 12.04 16.70
CA LYS A 46 10.17 13.22 17.37
C LYS A 46 9.05 12.85 18.35
N ALA A 47 8.13 11.96 17.98
CA ALA A 47 7.11 11.45 18.89
C ALA A 47 7.75 10.80 20.12
N LYS A 48 8.76 9.94 19.90
CA LYS A 48 9.54 9.30 20.98
C LYS A 48 10.16 10.32 21.94
N ARG A 49 10.73 11.41 21.40
CA ARG A 49 11.28 12.51 22.22
C ARG A 49 10.24 13.27 23.03
N LYS A 50 8.97 13.30 22.58
CA LYS A 50 7.84 13.86 23.32
C LYS A 50 7.25 12.89 24.36
N GLY A 51 7.74 11.66 24.44
CA GLY A 51 7.30 10.66 25.42
C GLY A 51 6.57 9.46 24.82
N ALA A 52 6.33 9.43 23.51
CA ALA A 52 5.69 8.28 22.86
C ALA A 52 6.48 6.98 23.08
N LYS A 53 5.76 5.87 23.15
CA LYS A 53 6.32 4.53 23.22
C LYS A 53 6.38 3.90 21.84
N ILE A 54 7.45 3.16 21.55
CA ILE A 54 7.64 2.50 20.26
C ILE A 54 7.75 0.98 20.48
N ILE A 55 6.86 0.24 19.81
CA ILE A 55 6.93 -1.21 19.68
C ILE A 55 7.48 -1.49 18.27
N VAL A 56 8.55 -2.27 18.16
CA VAL A 56 9.07 -2.76 16.88
C VAL A 56 8.92 -4.28 16.84
N ALA A 57 8.14 -4.80 15.89
CA ALA A 57 8.06 -6.22 15.60
C ALA A 57 8.74 -6.49 14.25
N ASP A 58 9.98 -6.98 14.31
CA ASP A 58 10.79 -7.31 13.14
C ASP A 58 11.79 -8.42 13.52
N PRO A 59 11.96 -9.49 12.72
CA PRO A 59 12.93 -10.54 12.97
C PRO A 59 14.39 -10.03 13.00
N ARG A 60 14.65 -8.90 12.34
CA ARG A 60 15.98 -8.29 12.26
C ARG A 60 16.07 -7.12 13.23
N ARG A 61 17.29 -6.84 13.67
CA ARG A 61 17.59 -5.64 14.46
C ARG A 61 17.67 -4.40 13.58
N VAL A 62 16.54 -3.99 12.99
CA VAL A 62 16.47 -2.80 12.13
C VAL A 62 16.84 -1.52 12.90
N PRO A 63 17.30 -0.43 12.25
CA PRO A 63 17.73 0.78 12.93
C PRO A 63 16.69 1.43 13.86
N MET A 64 15.40 1.20 13.62
CA MET A 64 14.32 1.66 14.52
C MET A 64 14.34 0.98 15.89
N VAL A 65 14.90 -0.23 16.03
CA VAL A 65 15.03 -0.95 17.31
C VAL A 65 15.80 -0.14 18.34
N ARG A 66 16.75 0.72 17.93
CA ARG A 66 17.50 1.61 18.84
C ARG A 66 16.58 2.57 19.60
N PHE A 67 15.41 2.88 19.07
CA PHE A 67 14.43 3.80 19.67
C PHE A 67 13.24 3.07 20.30
N ALA A 68 13.18 1.74 20.19
CA ALA A 68 12.07 0.93 20.66
C ALA A 68 12.09 0.78 22.19
N ASP A 69 10.92 0.86 22.81
CA ASP A 69 10.71 0.40 24.19
C ASP A 69 10.57 -1.12 24.22
N ILE A 70 9.94 -1.69 23.18
CA ILE A 70 9.72 -3.13 23.02
C ILE A 70 10.19 -3.53 21.62
N TRP A 71 11.14 -4.46 21.55
CA TRP A 71 11.48 -5.16 20.30
C TRP A 71 11.02 -6.61 20.39
N ILE A 72 10.19 -7.02 19.44
CA ILE A 72 9.70 -8.39 19.30
C ILE A 72 10.38 -9.04 18.11
N GLN A 73 11.44 -9.81 18.40
CA GLN A 73 12.18 -10.58 17.42
C GLN A 73 11.48 -11.93 17.14
N HIS A 74 10.33 -11.87 16.49
CA HIS A 74 9.59 -13.05 16.07
C HIS A 74 10.19 -13.67 14.79
N ARG A 75 9.96 -14.96 14.55
CA ARG A 75 10.38 -15.67 13.35
C ARG A 75 9.65 -15.12 12.10
N PRO A 76 10.32 -14.96 10.95
CA PRO A 76 9.67 -14.52 9.72
C PRO A 76 8.44 -15.38 9.36
N GLY A 77 7.34 -14.73 8.96
CA GLY A 77 6.11 -15.42 8.56
C GLY A 77 5.26 -15.93 9.72
N THR A 78 5.51 -15.48 10.97
CA THR A 78 4.70 -15.83 12.14
C THR A 78 3.83 -14.66 12.64
N ASP A 79 3.63 -13.65 11.80
CA ASP A 79 2.94 -12.40 12.11
C ASP A 79 1.50 -12.59 12.62
N VAL A 80 0.72 -13.48 11.99
CA VAL A 80 -0.64 -13.82 12.45
C VAL A 80 -0.61 -14.35 13.89
N ALA A 81 0.33 -15.24 14.21
CA ALA A 81 0.42 -15.82 15.54
C ALA A 81 0.82 -14.77 16.59
N LEU A 82 1.71 -13.83 16.23
CA LEU A 82 2.06 -12.70 17.09
C LEU A 82 0.85 -11.79 17.34
N LEU A 83 0.16 -11.37 16.28
CA LEU A 83 -0.98 -10.44 16.37
C LEU A 83 -2.18 -11.08 17.08
N ASN A 84 -2.47 -12.36 16.80
CA ASN A 84 -3.51 -13.09 17.52
C ASN A 84 -3.14 -13.29 19.00
N GLY A 85 -1.86 -13.52 19.32
CA GLY A 85 -1.36 -13.55 20.69
C GLY A 85 -1.56 -12.23 21.44
N MET A 86 -1.31 -11.10 20.77
CA MET A 86 -1.61 -9.78 21.34
C MET A 86 -3.12 -9.59 21.56
N MET A 87 -3.93 -9.93 20.56
CA MET A 87 -5.40 -9.83 20.66
C MET A 87 -5.98 -10.74 21.74
N HIS A 88 -5.42 -11.93 21.95
CA HIS A 88 -5.79 -12.84 23.04
C HIS A 88 -5.63 -12.15 24.40
N VAL A 89 -4.46 -11.54 24.65
CA VAL A 89 -4.20 -10.82 25.91
C VAL A 89 -5.20 -9.67 26.10
N ILE A 90 -5.40 -8.86 25.06
CA ILE A 90 -6.35 -7.74 25.09
C ILE A 90 -7.78 -8.21 25.41
N LEU A 91 -8.19 -9.33 24.81
CA LEU A 91 -9.52 -9.91 25.04
C LEU A 91 -9.66 -10.46 26.47
N LYS A 92 -8.68 -11.25 26.94
CA LYS A 92 -8.73 -11.87 28.27
C LYS A 92 -8.61 -10.87 29.41
N GLU A 93 -7.90 -9.77 29.20
CA GLU A 93 -7.77 -8.69 30.20
C GLU A 93 -8.88 -7.62 30.09
N GLY A 94 -9.82 -7.75 29.14
CA GLY A 94 -10.91 -6.79 28.98
C GLY A 94 -10.48 -5.41 28.50
N LEU A 95 -9.35 -5.30 27.80
CA LEU A 95 -8.76 -4.05 27.31
C LEU A 95 -9.33 -3.60 25.94
N PHE A 96 -10.21 -4.40 25.35
CA PHE A 96 -10.85 -4.09 24.07
C PHE A 96 -11.93 -3.00 24.22
N LYS A 97 -12.22 -2.27 23.15
CA LYS A 97 -13.20 -1.16 23.17
C LYS A 97 -14.61 -1.67 22.82
N LYS A 98 -15.31 -2.20 23.82
CA LYS A 98 -16.65 -2.79 23.68
C LYS A 98 -17.63 -1.90 22.89
N ASP A 99 -17.81 -0.65 23.31
CA ASP A 99 -18.77 0.27 22.68
C ASP A 99 -18.43 0.57 21.21
N PHE A 100 -17.13 0.68 20.90
CA PHE A 100 -16.66 0.85 19.51
C PHE A 100 -16.97 -0.40 18.68
N ILE A 101 -16.73 -1.59 19.22
CA ILE A 101 -17.00 -2.86 18.53
C ILE A 101 -18.49 -2.98 18.21
N GLU A 102 -19.37 -2.76 19.18
CA GLU A 102 -20.82 -2.89 19.00
C GLU A 102 -21.38 -1.89 17.98
N SER A 103 -20.92 -0.64 18.04
CA SER A 103 -21.42 0.44 17.17
C SER A 103 -20.81 0.42 15.76
N MET A 104 -19.49 0.19 15.64
CA MET A 104 -18.75 0.44 14.41
C MET A 104 -18.31 -0.83 13.68
N THR A 105 -18.52 -2.03 14.24
CA THR A 105 -17.95 -3.27 13.69
C THR A 105 -18.95 -4.40 13.54
N GLU A 106 -18.59 -5.38 12.73
CA GLU A 106 -19.28 -6.66 12.53
C GLU A 106 -18.27 -7.82 12.53
N GLY A 107 -18.74 -9.06 12.71
CA GLY A 107 -17.89 -10.26 12.71
C GLY A 107 -17.13 -10.52 14.02
N PHE A 108 -17.44 -9.80 15.10
CA PHE A 108 -16.90 -10.08 16.44
C PHE A 108 -17.71 -11.17 17.17
N ASP A 109 -17.89 -12.30 16.49
CA ASP A 109 -18.71 -13.42 16.94
C ASP A 109 -17.93 -14.41 17.84
N GLU A 110 -18.60 -15.51 18.20
CA GLU A 110 -18.02 -16.57 19.02
C GLU A 110 -16.87 -17.29 18.29
N GLU A 111 -16.96 -17.46 16.96
CA GLU A 111 -15.92 -18.09 16.16
C GLU A 111 -14.62 -17.29 16.23
N PHE A 112 -14.70 -15.97 16.01
CA PHE A 112 -13.54 -15.08 16.12
C PHE A 112 -12.90 -15.16 17.52
N ARG A 113 -13.71 -15.09 18.58
CA ARG A 113 -13.23 -15.16 19.96
C ARG A 113 -12.61 -16.50 20.31
N LYS A 114 -13.23 -17.60 19.87
CA LYS A 114 -12.73 -18.96 20.07
C LYS A 114 -11.39 -19.18 19.35
N ASN A 115 -11.25 -18.69 18.13
CA ASN A 115 -9.97 -18.73 17.41
C ASN A 115 -8.86 -18.06 18.21
N LEU A 116 -9.13 -16.91 18.85
CA LEU A 116 -8.12 -16.25 19.68
C LEU A 116 -7.71 -17.08 20.91
N GLU A 117 -8.55 -17.97 21.43
CA GLU A 117 -8.20 -18.82 22.58
C GLU A 117 -7.04 -19.78 22.30
N GLU A 118 -6.82 -20.14 21.03
CA GLU A 118 -5.69 -20.99 20.62
C GLU A 118 -4.34 -20.27 20.70
N TYR A 119 -4.35 -18.93 20.69
CA TYR A 119 -3.16 -18.08 20.70
C TYR A 119 -2.89 -17.50 22.09
N THR A 120 -2.87 -18.34 23.13
CA THR A 120 -2.33 -17.93 24.43
C THR A 120 -0.90 -17.39 24.27
N PRO A 121 -0.41 -16.51 25.18
CA PRO A 121 0.97 -16.03 25.11
C PRO A 121 2.00 -17.17 25.02
N GLU A 122 1.77 -18.29 25.70
CA GLU A 122 2.60 -19.49 25.62
C GLU A 122 2.61 -20.11 24.21
N ASN A 123 1.44 -20.29 23.60
CA ASN A 123 1.34 -20.87 22.26
C ASN A 123 1.89 -19.92 21.19
N ALA A 124 1.56 -18.63 21.29
CA ALA A 124 2.09 -17.61 20.40
C ALA A 124 3.62 -17.54 20.50
N ALA A 125 4.20 -17.61 21.70
CA ALA A 125 5.65 -17.67 21.90
C ALA A 125 6.28 -18.92 21.27
N LYS A 126 5.64 -20.09 21.37
CA LYS A 126 6.12 -21.33 20.73
C LYS A 126 6.21 -21.20 19.20
N ILE A 127 5.17 -20.63 18.58
CA ILE A 127 5.10 -20.44 17.12
C ILE A 127 6.10 -19.37 16.69
N THR A 128 5.99 -18.18 17.28
CA THR A 128 6.76 -17.00 16.90
C THR A 128 8.23 -17.07 17.31
N GLY A 129 8.57 -17.88 18.32
CA GLY A 129 9.89 -17.86 18.94
C GLY A 129 10.17 -16.61 19.78
N ALA A 130 9.22 -15.67 19.90
CA ALA A 130 9.37 -14.48 20.71
C ALA A 130 9.05 -14.76 22.20
N PRO A 131 9.69 -14.08 23.17
CA PRO A 131 9.33 -14.22 24.57
C PRO A 131 7.87 -13.83 24.83
N LYS A 132 7.13 -14.67 25.56
CA LYS A 132 5.70 -14.41 25.84
C LYS A 132 5.47 -13.10 26.60
N GLU A 133 6.42 -12.73 27.45
CA GLU A 133 6.38 -11.49 28.24
C GLU A 133 6.36 -10.27 27.32
N LYS A 134 7.09 -10.32 26.19
CA LYS A 134 7.11 -9.23 25.19
C LYS A 134 5.80 -9.13 24.42
N ILE A 135 5.13 -10.26 24.17
CA ILE A 135 3.80 -10.29 23.54
C ILE A 135 2.78 -9.64 24.48
N ILE A 136 2.79 -10.00 25.77
CA ILE A 136 1.90 -9.43 26.79
C ILE A 136 2.16 -7.93 26.97
N GLU A 137 3.43 -7.54 27.12
CA GLU A 137 3.84 -6.14 27.31
C GLU A 137 3.39 -5.27 26.12
N ALA A 138 3.60 -5.74 24.88
CA ALA A 138 3.18 -5.04 23.68
C ALA A 138 1.66 -4.94 23.56
N ALA A 139 0.93 -6.00 23.90
CA ALA A 139 -0.52 -6.02 23.87
C ALA A 139 -1.13 -4.99 24.83
N ARG A 140 -0.67 -4.99 26.09
CA ARG A 140 -1.09 -4.02 27.12
C ARG A 140 -0.73 -2.59 26.72
N LEU A 141 0.49 -2.38 26.24
CA LEU A 141 0.95 -1.07 25.83
C LEU A 141 0.12 -0.50 24.68
N TYR A 142 -0.12 -1.31 23.64
CA TYR A 142 -0.90 -0.88 22.47
C TYR A 142 -2.37 -0.63 22.82
N ALA A 143 -3.03 -1.52 23.57
CA ALA A 143 -4.43 -1.37 23.95
C ALA A 143 -4.68 -0.30 25.02
N GLY A 144 -3.65 0.04 25.81
CA GLY A 144 -3.72 1.04 26.87
C GLY A 144 -3.76 2.49 26.38
N SER A 145 -3.63 2.75 25.06
CA SER A 145 -3.69 4.09 24.49
C SER A 145 -4.78 4.22 23.43
N ASP A 146 -5.49 5.35 23.44
CA ASP A 146 -6.42 5.78 22.40
C ASP A 146 -5.73 6.52 21.24
N ARG A 147 -4.41 6.72 21.32
CA ARG A 147 -3.56 7.37 20.31
C ARG A 147 -2.46 6.42 19.84
N ALA A 148 -2.84 5.16 19.58
CA ALA A 148 -1.93 4.13 19.11
C ALA A 148 -2.05 3.94 17.58
N GLY A 149 -0.93 4.11 16.87
CA GLY A 149 -0.87 3.93 15.41
C GLY A 149 -0.07 2.68 15.04
N ILE A 150 -0.61 1.87 14.12
CA ILE A 150 0.12 0.75 13.51
C ILE A 150 0.75 1.22 12.20
N TYR A 151 2.03 0.93 11.99
CA TYR A 151 2.79 1.26 10.78
C TYR A 151 3.44 -0.01 10.24
N TYR A 152 3.11 -0.36 9.00
CA TYR A 152 3.57 -1.61 8.42
C TYR A 152 3.91 -1.48 6.94
N THR A 153 4.69 -2.42 6.41
CA THR A 153 5.04 -2.45 4.97
C THR A 153 5.25 -3.89 4.49
N MET A 154 6.24 -4.11 3.65
CA MET A 154 6.50 -5.37 2.94
C MET A 154 6.76 -6.59 3.83
N GLY A 155 7.26 -6.43 5.05
CA GLY A 155 7.40 -7.55 6.00
C GLY A 155 6.06 -8.12 6.49
N ILE A 156 4.94 -7.51 6.09
CA ILE A 156 3.59 -8.04 6.28
C ILE A 156 3.02 -8.54 4.96
N THR A 157 3.20 -7.78 3.87
CA THR A 157 2.48 -8.01 2.62
C THR A 157 3.17 -8.97 1.65
N GLN A 158 4.49 -9.12 1.71
CA GLN A 158 5.27 -9.99 0.81
C GLN A 158 5.49 -11.37 1.43
N HIS A 159 4.38 -12.00 1.81
CA HIS A 159 4.31 -13.36 2.33
C HIS A 159 3.23 -14.14 1.58
N ALA A 160 3.32 -15.47 1.58
CA ALA A 160 2.27 -16.34 1.02
C ALA A 160 0.88 -16.05 1.63
N HIS A 161 0.84 -15.58 2.87
CA HIS A 161 -0.37 -15.21 3.63
C HIS A 161 -0.43 -13.70 3.92
N GLY A 162 0.06 -12.87 3.00
CA GLY A 162 0.16 -11.43 3.21
C GLY A 162 -1.18 -10.71 3.40
N THR A 163 -2.27 -11.25 2.84
CA THR A 163 -3.62 -10.70 3.02
C THR A 163 -4.12 -10.96 4.43
N GLU A 164 -3.90 -12.17 4.94
CA GLU A 164 -4.22 -12.63 6.28
C GLU A 164 -3.46 -11.82 7.34
N ASN A 165 -2.17 -11.53 7.11
CA ASN A 165 -1.39 -10.65 7.98
C ASN A 165 -2.04 -9.26 8.11
N VAL A 166 -2.51 -8.68 6.99
CA VAL A 166 -3.21 -7.39 6.98
C VAL A 166 -4.56 -7.47 7.68
N PHE A 167 -5.30 -8.57 7.56
CA PHE A 167 -6.53 -8.80 8.32
C PHE A 167 -6.26 -8.82 9.83
N SER A 168 -5.24 -9.53 10.30
CA SER A 168 -4.87 -9.54 11.72
C SER A 168 -4.47 -8.16 12.24
N ILE A 169 -3.77 -7.34 11.44
CA ILE A 169 -3.48 -5.93 11.78
C ILE A 169 -4.77 -5.12 11.91
N ALA A 170 -5.68 -5.27 10.95
CA ALA A 170 -6.96 -4.55 10.96
C ALA A 170 -7.83 -4.97 12.16
N ASN A 171 -7.88 -6.27 12.48
CA ASN A 171 -8.57 -6.82 13.64
C ASN A 171 -8.03 -6.21 14.94
N LEU A 172 -6.71 -6.09 15.10
CA LEU A 172 -6.10 -5.50 16.29
C LEU A 172 -6.51 -4.02 16.46
N ALA A 173 -6.54 -3.26 15.36
CA ALA A 173 -7.00 -1.87 15.39
C ALA A 173 -8.51 -1.74 15.67
N LEU A 174 -9.34 -2.64 15.13
CA LEU A 174 -10.77 -2.71 15.42
C LEU A 174 -11.02 -3.06 16.89
N LEU A 175 -10.31 -4.06 17.43
CA LEU A 175 -10.42 -4.53 18.81
C LEU A 175 -10.13 -3.41 19.82
N THR A 176 -9.19 -2.54 19.49
CA THR A 176 -8.74 -1.43 20.34
C THR A 176 -9.38 -0.08 20.00
N GLY A 177 -10.26 -0.02 19.00
CA GLY A 177 -10.91 1.23 18.57
C GLY A 177 -9.95 2.33 18.13
N ASN A 178 -8.74 1.98 17.69
CA ASN A 178 -7.71 2.92 17.24
C ASN A 178 -7.91 3.34 15.77
N LEU A 179 -9.15 3.70 15.40
CA LEU A 179 -9.57 4.09 14.05
C LEU A 179 -10.56 5.26 14.13
N GLY A 180 -10.65 6.07 13.07
CA GLY A 180 -11.62 7.18 13.00
C GLY A 180 -11.29 8.37 13.90
N LYS A 181 -10.05 8.47 14.39
CA LYS A 181 -9.58 9.50 15.32
C LYS A 181 -8.14 9.93 15.00
N GLU A 182 -7.76 11.08 15.54
CA GLU A 182 -6.42 11.65 15.34
C GLU A 182 -5.33 10.81 16.03
N ALA A 183 -4.15 10.73 15.40
CA ALA A 183 -2.96 10.06 15.91
C ALA A 183 -3.22 8.62 16.35
N ALA A 184 -3.85 7.85 15.46
CA ALA A 184 -4.09 6.43 15.63
C ALA A 184 -3.92 5.72 14.28
N GLY A 185 -4.70 4.67 14.06
CA GLY A 185 -4.96 4.16 12.73
C GLY A 185 -4.08 3.01 12.28
N VAL A 186 -4.35 2.57 11.07
CA VAL A 186 -3.64 1.50 10.38
C VAL A 186 -2.97 2.09 9.15
N ASN A 187 -1.64 2.14 9.19
CA ASN A 187 -0.86 2.98 8.31
C ASN A 187 0.12 2.17 7.45
N PRO A 188 -0.34 1.58 6.31
CA PRO A 188 0.56 1.01 5.32
C PRO A 188 1.53 2.06 4.77
N LEU A 189 2.81 1.86 5.03
CA LEU A 189 3.89 2.68 4.49
C LEU A 189 4.15 2.26 3.04
N ARG A 190 3.49 2.98 2.12
CA ARG A 190 3.65 2.83 0.68
C ARG A 190 5.08 3.18 0.25
N GLY A 191 5.67 2.37 -0.64
CA GLY A 191 7.08 2.46 -1.02
C GLY A 191 7.38 3.55 -2.04
N GLN A 192 6.90 3.36 -3.28
CA GLN A 192 7.13 4.31 -4.37
C GLN A 192 6.37 5.62 -4.17
N ASN A 193 6.98 6.72 -4.63
CA ASN A 193 6.49 8.09 -4.50
C ASN A 193 5.01 8.27 -4.88
N ASN A 194 4.54 7.52 -5.89
CA ASN A 194 3.20 7.65 -6.44
C ASN A 194 2.44 6.32 -6.55
N VAL A 195 2.84 5.26 -5.83
CA VAL A 195 2.06 4.01 -5.87
C VAL A 195 0.62 4.24 -5.37
N GLN A 196 0.45 5.16 -4.42
CA GLN A 196 -0.88 5.60 -3.98
C GLN A 196 -1.63 6.29 -5.13
N GLY A 197 -1.01 7.22 -5.85
CA GLY A 197 -1.66 7.92 -6.96
C GLY A 197 -1.95 7.02 -8.17
N SER A 198 -1.02 6.14 -8.55
CA SER A 198 -1.22 5.13 -9.61
C SER A 198 -2.43 4.24 -9.31
N THR A 199 -2.49 3.75 -8.08
CA THR A 199 -3.63 3.02 -7.54
C THR A 199 -4.92 3.85 -7.58
N ASP A 200 -4.86 5.13 -7.16
CA ASP A 200 -6.01 6.04 -7.15
C ASP A 200 -6.55 6.28 -8.57
N MET A 201 -5.68 6.27 -9.59
CA MET A 201 -6.02 6.45 -11.00
C MET A 201 -6.47 5.15 -11.69
N GLY A 202 -6.67 4.05 -10.95
CA GLY A 202 -7.16 2.81 -11.53
C GLY A 202 -6.10 2.03 -12.30
N CYS A 203 -4.81 2.19 -12.01
CA CYS A 203 -3.76 1.29 -12.50
C CYS A 203 -3.82 -0.08 -11.78
N ILE A 204 -5.01 -0.69 -11.79
CA ILE A 204 -5.37 -1.98 -11.17
C ILE A 204 -6.38 -2.63 -12.12
N PRO A 205 -6.22 -3.91 -12.47
CA PRO A 205 -7.00 -4.53 -13.54
C PRO A 205 -8.52 -4.60 -13.32
N ASN A 206 -9.00 -4.39 -12.10
CA ASN A 206 -10.42 -4.51 -11.75
C ASN A 206 -11.07 -3.20 -11.26
N MET A 207 -10.39 -2.06 -11.38
CA MET A 207 -10.88 -0.78 -10.87
C MET A 207 -10.65 0.36 -11.87
N TYR A 208 -11.64 1.24 -11.98
CA TYR A 208 -11.50 2.59 -12.51
C TYR A 208 -10.94 3.56 -11.45
N PRO A 209 -10.55 4.81 -11.84
CA PRO A 209 -10.14 5.84 -10.89
C PRO A 209 -11.07 5.98 -9.70
N GLY A 210 -10.50 6.17 -8.51
CA GLY A 210 -11.24 6.30 -7.25
C GLY A 210 -11.74 4.98 -6.66
N TYR A 211 -11.07 3.86 -6.97
CA TYR A 211 -11.40 2.52 -6.45
C TYR A 211 -12.77 2.00 -6.87
N GLN A 212 -13.16 2.30 -8.11
CA GLN A 212 -14.50 2.03 -8.60
C GLN A 212 -14.52 0.75 -9.45
N ARG A 213 -15.12 -0.33 -8.96
CA ARG A 213 -15.05 -1.66 -9.59
C ARG A 213 -15.60 -1.68 -11.02
N VAL A 214 -14.85 -2.28 -11.95
CA VAL A 214 -15.26 -2.43 -13.37
C VAL A 214 -16.49 -3.32 -13.55
N ALA A 215 -16.69 -4.26 -12.63
CA ALA A 215 -17.81 -5.19 -12.63
C ALA A 215 -19.16 -4.53 -12.30
N ILE A 216 -19.18 -3.33 -11.72
CA ILE A 216 -20.43 -2.65 -11.34
C ILE A 216 -20.95 -1.86 -12.55
N ALA A 217 -22.10 -2.29 -13.09
CA ALA A 217 -22.70 -1.72 -14.31
C ALA A 217 -22.88 -0.19 -14.23
N ALA A 218 -23.50 0.33 -13.17
CA ALA A 218 -23.72 1.77 -13.00
C ALA A 218 -22.42 2.59 -12.96
N ILE A 219 -21.32 2.01 -12.45
CA ILE A 219 -20.01 2.65 -12.49
C ILE A 219 -19.49 2.65 -13.92
N ARG A 220 -19.54 1.51 -14.60
CA ARG A 220 -19.09 1.38 -15.99
C ARG A 220 -19.82 2.35 -16.91
N GLU A 221 -21.14 2.43 -16.83
CA GLU A 221 -21.98 3.36 -17.62
C GLU A 221 -21.54 4.82 -17.46
N LYS A 222 -21.16 5.24 -16.25
CA LYS A 222 -20.63 6.58 -16.00
C LYS A 222 -19.33 6.84 -16.78
N PHE A 223 -18.40 5.89 -16.80
CA PHE A 223 -17.15 6.01 -17.56
C PHE A 223 -17.38 5.90 -19.08
N GLU A 224 -18.28 5.02 -19.52
CA GLU A 224 -18.68 4.92 -20.94
C GLU A 224 -19.29 6.22 -21.45
N ALA A 225 -20.11 6.89 -20.64
CA ALA A 225 -20.71 8.18 -20.98
C ALA A 225 -19.66 9.28 -21.16
N LEU A 226 -18.65 9.32 -20.28
CA LEU A 226 -17.57 10.30 -20.36
C LEU A 226 -16.64 10.04 -21.55
N TRP A 227 -16.16 8.80 -21.70
CA TRP A 227 -15.18 8.42 -22.71
C TRP A 227 -15.78 8.05 -24.06
N LYS A 228 -17.12 7.98 -24.15
CA LYS A 228 -17.88 7.73 -25.38
C LYS A 228 -17.48 6.43 -26.09
N VAL A 229 -17.16 5.40 -25.30
CA VAL A 229 -16.76 4.08 -25.77
C VAL A 229 -17.38 3.01 -24.87
N LYS A 230 -17.63 1.83 -25.42
CA LYS A 230 -18.04 0.68 -24.62
C LYS A 230 -16.84 0.08 -23.91
N LEU A 231 -17.01 -0.22 -22.62
CA LEU A 231 -15.95 -0.71 -21.76
C LEU A 231 -16.20 -2.17 -21.38
N SER A 232 -15.11 -2.91 -21.15
CA SER A 232 -15.18 -4.30 -20.70
C SER A 232 -15.75 -4.38 -19.29
N GLU A 233 -16.57 -5.40 -19.05
CA GLU A 233 -17.02 -5.78 -17.70
C GLU A 233 -16.09 -6.81 -17.03
N LYS A 234 -15.17 -7.40 -17.80
CA LYS A 234 -14.22 -8.41 -17.32
C LYS A 234 -13.05 -7.74 -16.64
N GLU A 235 -12.68 -8.26 -15.46
CA GLU A 235 -11.45 -7.89 -14.77
C GLU A 235 -10.24 -8.29 -15.63
N GLY A 236 -9.24 -7.41 -15.71
CA GLY A 236 -7.99 -7.68 -16.44
C GLY A 236 -7.04 -8.62 -15.70
N MET A 237 -5.92 -8.95 -16.35
CA MET A 237 -4.83 -9.71 -15.70
C MET A 237 -4.05 -8.81 -14.74
N THR A 238 -3.62 -9.37 -13.62
CA THR A 238 -2.60 -8.77 -12.75
C THR A 238 -1.21 -8.95 -13.36
N ALA A 239 -0.22 -8.13 -12.95
CA ALA A 239 1.17 -8.28 -13.40
C ALA A 239 1.71 -9.69 -13.14
N THR A 240 1.37 -10.28 -11.99
CA THR A 240 1.74 -11.66 -11.61
C THR A 240 1.11 -12.74 -12.50
N GLU A 241 -0.02 -12.46 -13.17
CA GLU A 241 -0.65 -13.37 -14.13
C GLU A 241 -0.12 -13.14 -15.56
N MET A 242 0.30 -11.92 -15.89
CA MET A 242 0.81 -11.58 -17.21
C MET A 242 2.09 -12.35 -17.58
N ILE A 243 3.03 -12.53 -16.64
CA ILE A 243 4.29 -13.25 -16.90
C ILE A 243 4.03 -14.73 -17.25
N PRO A 244 3.29 -15.53 -16.45
CA PRO A 244 2.87 -16.87 -16.86
C PRO A 244 2.05 -16.91 -18.17
N ALA A 245 1.18 -15.91 -18.41
CA ALA A 245 0.38 -15.85 -19.63
C ALA A 245 1.24 -15.59 -20.88
N ALA A 246 2.28 -14.78 -20.78
CA ALA A 246 3.27 -14.56 -21.83
C ALA A 246 4.05 -15.86 -22.10
N GLU A 247 4.48 -16.57 -21.06
CA GLU A 247 5.17 -17.84 -21.24
C GLU A 247 4.31 -18.91 -21.95
N LYS A 248 3.03 -18.98 -21.60
CA LYS A 248 2.04 -19.89 -22.22
C LYS A 248 1.65 -19.44 -23.64
N GLY A 249 1.99 -18.22 -24.05
CA GLY A 249 1.64 -17.64 -25.33
C GLY A 249 0.18 -17.16 -25.43
N SER A 250 -0.56 -17.09 -24.31
CA SER A 250 -1.92 -16.53 -24.27
C SER A 250 -1.92 -15.01 -24.17
N LEU A 251 -0.82 -14.40 -23.71
CA LEU A 251 -0.55 -12.96 -23.82
C LEU A 251 0.45 -12.73 -24.95
N LYS A 252 0.08 -11.90 -25.94
CA LYS A 252 0.89 -11.68 -27.16
C LYS A 252 1.67 -10.38 -27.15
N ALA A 253 1.07 -9.33 -26.61
CA ALA A 253 1.67 -8.01 -26.53
C ALA A 253 1.64 -7.51 -25.09
N LEU A 254 2.72 -6.87 -24.66
CA LEU A 254 2.82 -6.21 -23.37
C LEU A 254 3.45 -4.82 -23.54
N TYR A 255 2.83 -3.82 -22.91
CA TYR A 255 3.35 -2.47 -22.82
C TYR A 255 3.69 -2.16 -21.36
N ILE A 256 4.99 -2.10 -21.06
CA ILE A 256 5.53 -1.78 -19.74
C ILE A 256 5.93 -0.31 -19.71
N MET A 257 5.46 0.45 -18.72
CA MET A 257 5.77 1.86 -18.56
C MET A 257 6.37 2.13 -17.18
N GLY A 258 7.65 2.55 -17.14
CA GLY A 258 8.35 2.96 -15.92
C GLY A 258 8.56 1.84 -14.90
N GLU A 259 8.69 0.59 -15.36
CA GLU A 259 8.93 -0.58 -14.52
C GLU A 259 10.01 -1.49 -15.12
N ASN A 260 10.69 -2.24 -14.25
CA ASN A 260 11.79 -3.13 -14.62
C ASN A 260 11.61 -4.55 -14.04
N PRO A 261 10.57 -5.30 -14.46
CA PRO A 261 10.24 -6.62 -13.93
C PRO A 261 11.38 -7.63 -14.03
N VAL A 262 12.30 -7.53 -15.00
CA VAL A 262 13.46 -8.44 -15.07
C VAL A 262 14.27 -8.44 -13.77
N VAL A 263 14.36 -7.30 -13.08
CA VAL A 263 15.08 -7.15 -11.81
C VAL A 263 14.13 -7.16 -10.60
N SER A 264 12.93 -6.59 -10.73
CA SER A 264 12.03 -6.38 -9.59
C SER A 264 11.09 -7.54 -9.29
N ASP A 265 10.79 -8.41 -10.25
CA ASP A 265 9.87 -9.52 -10.09
C ASP A 265 10.61 -10.77 -9.58
N PRO A 266 9.92 -11.69 -8.88
CA PRO A 266 10.52 -12.95 -8.45
C PRO A 266 10.88 -13.82 -9.67
N ASP A 267 11.91 -14.66 -9.51
CA ASP A 267 12.42 -15.53 -10.57
C ASP A 267 12.72 -14.78 -11.88
N CYS A 268 13.86 -14.07 -11.90
CA CYS A 268 14.30 -13.33 -13.06
C CYS A 268 14.47 -14.21 -14.30
N THR A 269 14.82 -15.49 -14.13
CA THR A 269 15.00 -16.43 -15.25
C THR A 269 13.66 -16.73 -15.91
N HIS A 270 12.63 -16.99 -15.11
CA HIS A 270 11.25 -17.15 -15.59
C HIS A 270 10.76 -15.90 -16.31
N THR A 271 10.96 -14.73 -15.71
CA THR A 271 10.55 -13.44 -16.26
C THR A 271 11.20 -13.18 -17.64
N ILE A 272 12.52 -13.34 -17.75
CA ILE A 272 13.24 -13.16 -19.03
C ILE A 272 12.71 -14.12 -20.10
N LYS A 273 12.52 -15.39 -19.75
CA LYS A 273 12.01 -16.41 -20.67
C LYS A 273 10.60 -16.08 -21.16
N ALA A 274 9.74 -15.60 -20.27
CA ALA A 274 8.37 -15.22 -20.59
C ALA A 274 8.32 -13.99 -21.51
N LEU A 275 9.07 -12.93 -21.17
CA LEU A 275 9.09 -11.69 -21.95
C LEU A 275 9.61 -11.92 -23.39
N LYS A 276 10.61 -12.79 -23.58
CA LYS A 276 11.13 -13.16 -24.91
C LYS A 276 10.13 -13.91 -25.80
N LYS A 277 9.02 -14.42 -25.25
CA LYS A 277 7.97 -15.12 -26.01
C LYS A 277 6.86 -14.20 -26.51
N LEU A 278 6.82 -12.94 -26.06
CA LEU A 278 5.86 -11.96 -26.56
C LEU A 278 6.12 -11.68 -28.03
N GLU A 279 5.05 -11.51 -28.81
CA GLU A 279 5.12 -11.05 -30.20
C GLU A 279 5.42 -9.55 -30.28
N LEU A 280 5.07 -8.80 -29.22
CA LEU A 280 5.40 -7.39 -29.08
C LEU A 280 5.65 -7.06 -27.60
N LEU A 281 6.78 -6.41 -27.34
CA LEU A 281 7.15 -5.87 -26.04
C LEU A 281 7.54 -4.41 -26.27
N VAL A 282 6.72 -3.52 -25.73
CA VAL A 282 6.98 -2.08 -25.72
C VAL A 282 7.40 -1.69 -24.32
N VAL A 283 8.52 -0.98 -24.20
CA VAL A 283 9.00 -0.45 -22.93
C VAL A 283 9.10 1.07 -23.04
N GLN A 284 8.35 1.79 -22.20
CA GLN A 284 8.50 3.23 -22.02
C GLN A 284 9.24 3.51 -20.72
N ASP A 285 10.47 3.99 -20.82
CA ASP A 285 11.35 4.21 -19.67
C ASP A 285 12.24 5.44 -19.90
N ILE A 286 12.87 5.93 -18.83
CA ILE A 286 13.83 7.02 -18.85
C ILE A 286 15.27 6.52 -19.03
N PHE A 287 15.53 5.21 -18.81
CA PHE A 287 16.82 4.56 -19.04
C PHE A 287 16.68 3.26 -19.83
N MET A 288 17.79 2.78 -20.40
CA MET A 288 17.87 1.43 -20.94
C MET A 288 18.04 0.44 -19.77
N THR A 289 16.91 -0.04 -19.24
CA THR A 289 16.86 -1.04 -18.18
C THR A 289 17.01 -2.45 -18.74
N GLU A 290 17.25 -3.44 -17.87
CA GLU A 290 17.31 -4.86 -18.25
C GLU A 290 16.02 -5.34 -18.92
N THR A 291 14.86 -4.76 -18.55
CA THR A 291 13.60 -5.01 -19.25
C THR A 291 13.55 -4.32 -20.62
N ALA A 292 14.05 -3.08 -20.74
CA ALA A 292 14.10 -2.35 -22.00
C ALA A 292 15.03 -3.01 -23.02
N GLU A 293 16.13 -3.64 -22.58
CA GLU A 293 17.04 -4.41 -23.45
C GLU A 293 16.36 -5.61 -24.14
N LEU A 294 15.28 -6.12 -23.56
CA LEU A 294 14.48 -7.20 -24.17
C LEU A 294 13.38 -6.67 -25.11
N ALA A 295 13.14 -5.36 -25.14
CA ALA A 295 12.00 -4.78 -25.82
C ALA A 295 12.16 -4.79 -27.35
N HIS A 296 11.04 -4.96 -28.05
CA HIS A 296 10.97 -4.77 -29.49
C HIS A 296 10.95 -3.27 -29.83
N VAL A 297 10.36 -2.46 -28.96
CA VAL A 297 10.27 -0.99 -29.10
C VAL A 297 10.55 -0.36 -27.75
N VAL A 298 11.46 0.62 -27.74
CA VAL A 298 11.71 1.49 -26.57
C VAL A 298 11.20 2.89 -26.87
N LEU A 299 10.36 3.43 -25.98
CA LEU A 299 9.80 4.79 -26.08
C LEU A 299 10.41 5.64 -24.96
N PRO A 300 11.25 6.65 -25.27
CA PRO A 300 11.92 7.44 -24.24
C PRO A 300 10.95 8.37 -23.52
N GLY A 301 10.69 8.08 -22.24
CA GLY A 301 9.88 8.90 -21.34
C GLY A 301 10.68 10.04 -20.71
N SER A 302 9.97 10.94 -20.01
CA SER A 302 10.58 12.08 -19.32
C SER A 302 10.70 11.87 -17.80
N SER A 303 11.80 12.32 -17.21
CA SER A 303 12.01 12.27 -15.75
C SER A 303 11.05 13.20 -14.98
N PHE A 304 10.97 13.04 -13.65
CA PHE A 304 10.10 13.86 -12.80
C PHE A 304 10.39 15.36 -12.91
N ALA A 305 11.65 15.74 -13.11
CA ALA A 305 12.09 17.13 -13.21
C ALA A 305 11.74 17.78 -14.56
N GLU A 306 11.29 16.98 -15.53
CA GLU A 306 11.01 17.43 -16.90
C GLU A 306 9.52 17.59 -17.18
N LYS A 307 8.67 17.12 -16.26
CA LYS A 307 7.21 17.07 -16.42
C LYS A 307 6.47 17.85 -15.34
N VAL A 308 5.19 18.08 -15.63
CA VAL A 308 4.23 18.69 -14.73
C VAL A 308 3.16 17.66 -14.44
N GLY A 309 2.64 17.64 -13.22
CA GLY A 309 1.58 16.74 -12.83
C GLY A 309 1.39 16.74 -11.33
N THR A 310 0.97 15.60 -10.81
CA THR A 310 0.82 15.39 -9.37
C THR A 310 1.38 14.03 -8.96
N PHE A 311 1.85 13.95 -7.72
CA PHE A 311 2.07 12.69 -7.02
C PHE A 311 1.16 12.62 -5.80
N THR A 312 0.62 11.45 -5.53
CA THR A 312 -0.06 11.14 -4.27
C THR A 312 0.84 10.26 -3.42
N ASN A 313 1.21 10.75 -2.24
CA ASN A 313 2.12 10.05 -1.33
C ASN A 313 1.37 9.05 -0.40
N SER A 314 2.10 8.41 0.52
CA SER A 314 1.56 7.37 1.43
C SER A 314 0.36 7.83 2.29
N GLU A 315 0.28 9.11 2.66
CA GLU A 315 -0.83 9.67 3.44
C GLU A 315 -1.96 10.23 2.57
N ARG A 316 -2.04 9.83 1.29
CA ARG A 316 -3.04 10.31 0.32
C ARG A 316 -2.88 11.79 -0.05
N ARG A 317 -1.77 12.44 0.32
CA ARG A 317 -1.53 13.84 -0.04
C ARG A 317 -1.16 13.92 -1.50
N VAL A 318 -2.02 14.58 -2.27
CA VAL A 318 -1.78 14.98 -3.66
C VAL A 318 -0.90 16.23 -3.64
N GLN A 319 0.25 16.17 -4.30
CA GLN A 319 1.24 17.25 -4.35
C GLN A 319 1.59 17.55 -5.80
N ARG A 320 1.76 18.83 -6.12
CA ARG A 320 2.07 19.29 -7.48
C ARG A 320 3.54 19.07 -7.83
N VAL A 321 3.79 18.43 -8.96
CA VAL A 321 5.10 18.31 -9.60
C VAL A 321 5.22 19.42 -10.65
N ARG A 322 6.37 20.11 -10.66
CA ARG A 322 6.67 21.18 -11.60
C ARG A 322 7.91 20.83 -12.41
N ARG A 323 7.89 21.24 -13.67
CA ARG A 323 9.03 21.14 -14.54
C ARG A 323 10.12 22.10 -14.08
N ALA A 324 11.32 21.57 -13.88
CA ALA A 324 12.53 22.32 -13.59
C ALA A 324 13.44 22.43 -14.83
N VAL A 325 13.43 21.42 -15.72
CA VAL A 325 14.29 21.34 -16.90
C VAL A 325 13.54 20.84 -18.13
N ASN A 326 14.14 20.98 -19.31
CA ASN A 326 13.59 20.40 -20.55
C ASN A 326 13.96 18.91 -20.65
N SER A 327 13.10 18.10 -21.29
CA SER A 327 13.43 16.71 -21.59
C SER A 327 14.60 16.62 -22.57
N PRO A 328 15.52 15.65 -22.39
CA PRO A 328 16.67 15.48 -23.27
C PRO A 328 16.27 14.83 -24.61
N GLY A 329 16.95 15.23 -25.68
CA GLY A 329 16.81 14.61 -27.00
C GLY A 329 15.36 14.55 -27.48
N ILE A 330 14.89 13.34 -27.77
CA ILE A 330 13.53 13.06 -28.24
C ILE A 330 12.58 12.60 -27.13
N ALA A 331 13.02 12.63 -25.87
CA ALA A 331 12.20 12.16 -24.76
C ALA A 331 10.93 13.00 -24.62
N MET A 332 9.81 12.33 -24.40
CA MET A 332 8.50 12.95 -24.28
C MET A 332 7.86 12.68 -22.92
N LYS A 333 6.92 13.54 -22.53
CA LYS A 333 6.08 13.29 -21.36
C LYS A 333 5.30 11.99 -21.57
N ASP A 334 5.26 11.14 -20.55
CA ASP A 334 4.60 9.83 -20.62
C ASP A 334 3.16 9.93 -21.13
N SER A 335 2.40 10.91 -20.65
CA SER A 335 1.03 11.15 -21.09
C SER A 335 0.91 11.52 -22.57
N LEU A 336 1.88 12.26 -23.13
CA LEU A 336 1.86 12.63 -24.54
C LEU A 336 2.14 11.44 -25.45
N ILE A 337 3.02 10.53 -25.03
CA ILE A 337 3.28 9.27 -25.75
C ILE A 337 1.99 8.45 -25.82
N ILE A 338 1.26 8.32 -24.70
CA ILE A 338 -0.01 7.61 -24.64
C ILE A 338 -1.08 8.29 -25.52
N ILE A 339 -1.19 9.62 -25.46
CA ILE A 339 -2.15 10.39 -26.29
C ILE A 339 -1.87 10.19 -27.79
N GLU A 340 -0.62 10.29 -28.21
CA GLU A 340 -0.22 10.12 -29.61
C GLU A 340 -0.43 8.68 -30.09
N LEU A 341 -0.13 7.69 -29.25
CA LEU A 341 -0.41 6.28 -29.55
C LEU A 341 -1.92 6.05 -29.69
N SER A 342 -2.72 6.55 -28.76
CA SER A 342 -4.18 6.45 -28.81
C SER A 342 -4.76 7.04 -30.10
N LYS A 343 -4.28 8.23 -30.48
CA LYS A 343 -4.69 8.90 -31.72
C LYS A 343 -4.39 8.03 -32.95
N ARG A 344 -3.21 7.44 -33.02
CA ARG A 344 -2.81 6.52 -34.12
C ARG A 344 -3.61 5.23 -34.14
N MET A 345 -4.13 4.80 -32.98
CA MET A 345 -5.02 3.64 -32.85
C MET A 345 -6.51 3.97 -33.12
N GLY A 346 -6.83 5.22 -33.44
CA GLY A 346 -8.18 5.64 -33.82
C GLY A 346 -9.06 6.19 -32.69
N TYR A 347 -8.49 6.42 -31.49
CA TYR A 347 -9.19 7.09 -30.40
C TYR A 347 -8.49 8.42 -30.06
N GLU A 348 -9.14 9.53 -30.38
CA GLU A 348 -8.55 10.85 -30.18
C GLU A 348 -8.75 11.35 -28.74
N MET A 349 -7.63 11.55 -28.03
CA MET A 349 -7.58 12.20 -26.72
C MET A 349 -7.10 13.64 -26.87
N ASN A 350 -7.86 14.61 -26.40
CA ASN A 350 -7.50 16.03 -26.51
C ASN A 350 -7.25 16.66 -25.13
N TYR A 351 -5.98 16.62 -24.69
CA TYR A 351 -5.53 17.25 -23.45
C TYR A 351 -4.34 18.18 -23.71
N PRO A 352 -4.58 19.48 -23.97
CA PRO A 352 -3.51 20.45 -24.22
C PRO A 352 -2.54 20.58 -23.03
N HIS A 353 -3.05 20.43 -21.81
CA HIS A 353 -2.23 20.37 -20.61
C HIS A 353 -2.67 19.23 -19.67
N THR A 354 -1.81 18.91 -18.70
CA THR A 354 -2.06 17.83 -17.73
C THR A 354 -3.15 18.21 -16.71
N VAL A 355 -3.45 19.50 -16.56
CA VAL A 355 -4.48 19.97 -15.62
C VAL A 355 -5.88 19.57 -16.08
N GLU A 356 -6.12 19.47 -17.38
CA GLU A 356 -7.39 18.99 -17.95
C GLU A 356 -7.64 17.54 -17.58
N ILE A 357 -6.61 16.68 -17.64
CA ILE A 357 -6.69 15.28 -17.16
C ILE A 357 -7.08 15.27 -15.68
N PHE A 358 -6.42 16.10 -14.86
CA PHE A 358 -6.71 16.20 -13.43
C PHE A 358 -8.15 16.66 -13.16
N ARG A 359 -8.68 17.61 -13.94
CA ARG A 359 -10.08 18.05 -13.84
C ARG A 359 -11.05 16.96 -14.25
N GLU A 360 -10.76 16.20 -15.31
CA GLU A 360 -11.60 15.09 -15.76
C GLU A 360 -11.75 14.03 -14.67
N ILE A 361 -10.65 13.66 -14.00
CA ILE A 361 -10.68 12.73 -12.87
C ILE A 361 -11.65 13.20 -11.78
N GLY A 362 -11.64 14.51 -11.48
CA GLY A 362 -12.57 15.10 -10.51
C GLY A 362 -14.05 14.99 -10.89
N GLN A 363 -14.38 14.87 -12.18
CA GLN A 363 -15.77 14.68 -12.64
C GLN A 363 -16.30 13.28 -12.32
N VAL A 364 -15.43 12.28 -12.35
CA VAL A 364 -15.80 10.86 -12.13
C VAL A 364 -15.49 10.34 -10.74
N TRP A 365 -14.63 11.05 -10.00
CA TRP A 365 -14.26 10.73 -8.63
C TRP A 365 -14.44 11.95 -7.71
N PRO A 366 -15.61 12.06 -7.06
CA PRO A 366 -15.93 13.21 -6.21
C PRO A 366 -14.91 13.48 -5.10
N ALA A 367 -14.19 12.48 -4.61
CA ALA A 367 -13.20 12.68 -3.54
C ALA A 367 -11.98 13.52 -3.97
N LEU A 368 -11.79 13.80 -5.25
CA LEU A 368 -10.79 14.74 -5.76
C LEU A 368 -11.38 16.04 -6.34
N ALA A 369 -12.70 16.14 -6.45
CA ALA A 369 -13.37 17.23 -7.19
C ALA A 369 -13.06 18.63 -6.66
N GLY A 370 -12.77 18.74 -5.36
CA GLY A 370 -12.40 20.00 -4.72
C GLY A 370 -10.96 20.45 -4.99
N MET A 371 -10.10 19.59 -5.53
CA MET A 371 -8.69 19.91 -5.73
C MET A 371 -8.45 20.61 -7.07
N SER A 372 -7.53 21.58 -7.08
CA SER A 372 -7.04 22.22 -8.29
C SER A 372 -5.54 22.48 -8.15
N TYR A 373 -4.82 22.64 -9.26
CA TYR A 373 -3.37 22.90 -9.19
C TYR A 373 -3.02 24.12 -8.34
N ALA A 374 -3.86 25.17 -8.35
CA ALA A 374 -3.69 26.34 -7.49
C ALA A 374 -3.80 25.99 -6.00
N ARG A 375 -4.77 25.15 -5.63
CA ARG A 375 -4.92 24.69 -4.23
C ARG A 375 -3.79 23.76 -3.78
N LEU A 376 -3.14 23.08 -4.73
CA LEU A 376 -1.99 22.20 -4.45
C LEU A 376 -0.66 22.98 -4.37
N ASP A 377 -0.65 24.28 -4.64
CA ASP A 377 0.59 25.07 -4.63
C ASP A 377 1.17 25.23 -3.22
N ASP A 378 0.32 25.19 -2.18
CA ASP A 378 0.70 25.26 -0.76
C ASP A 378 0.80 23.86 -0.13
N GLY A 379 1.86 23.11 -0.48
CA GLY A 379 2.18 21.83 0.16
C GLY A 379 1.31 20.62 -0.21
N GLY A 380 0.15 20.83 -0.83
CA GLY A 380 -0.76 19.79 -1.32
C GLY A 380 -1.84 19.37 -0.33
N LEU A 381 -2.84 18.60 -0.79
CA LEU A 381 -4.04 18.25 -0.03
C LEU A 381 -4.24 16.74 0.06
N GLN A 382 -4.74 16.25 1.19
CA GLN A 382 -5.11 14.83 1.33
C GLN A 382 -6.54 14.61 0.84
N TRP A 383 -6.73 13.60 0.00
CA TRP A 383 -8.08 13.17 -0.36
C TRP A 383 -8.66 12.29 0.78
N PRO A 384 -10.01 12.30 0.98
CA PRO A 384 -11.02 13.06 0.24
C PRO A 384 -10.97 14.60 0.37
N CYS A 385 -11.31 15.29 -0.71
CA CYS A 385 -11.50 16.74 -0.79
C CYS A 385 -12.60 17.01 -1.82
N PRO A 386 -13.88 16.90 -1.42
CA PRO A 386 -14.99 16.90 -2.37
C PRO A 386 -15.36 18.27 -2.92
N THR A 387 -15.06 19.36 -2.21
CA THR A 387 -15.46 20.71 -2.60
C THR A 387 -14.26 21.67 -2.59
N PRO A 388 -14.30 22.77 -3.36
CA PRO A 388 -13.21 23.75 -3.44
C PRO A 388 -12.85 24.44 -2.12
N ASP A 389 -13.76 24.45 -1.14
CA ASP A 389 -13.58 25.00 0.20
C ASP A 389 -13.16 23.93 1.24
N HIS A 390 -13.29 22.64 0.92
CA HIS A 390 -12.95 21.56 1.86
C HIS A 390 -11.42 21.52 2.13
N PRO A 391 -10.94 21.53 3.38
CA PRO A 391 -9.51 21.64 3.72
C PRO A 391 -8.67 20.39 3.38
N GLY A 392 -9.32 19.32 2.94
CA GLY A 392 -8.73 17.98 2.79
C GLY A 392 -9.02 17.11 4.02
N THR A 393 -8.81 15.81 3.88
CA THR A 393 -9.12 14.83 4.95
C THR A 393 -7.84 14.28 5.56
N GLN A 394 -7.49 14.82 6.72
CA GLN A 394 -6.28 14.47 7.46
C GLN A 394 -6.27 12.98 7.89
N TYR A 395 -7.37 12.50 8.46
CA TYR A 395 -7.59 11.10 8.81
C TYR A 395 -8.97 10.60 8.37
N LEU A 396 -9.06 9.32 8.05
CA LEU A 396 -10.25 8.64 7.55
C LEU A 396 -11.15 8.13 8.68
N PHE A 397 -12.37 7.76 8.30
CA PHE A 397 -13.35 7.03 9.13
C PHE A 397 -13.97 7.79 10.32
N LYS A 398 -13.77 9.12 10.41
CA LYS A 398 -14.45 9.96 11.43
C LYS A 398 -15.98 9.78 11.40
N GLY A 399 -16.56 9.65 10.21
CA GLY A 399 -18.00 9.46 10.01
C GLY A 399 -18.44 8.02 9.71
N GLY A 400 -17.58 7.03 9.96
CA GLY A 400 -17.83 5.63 9.60
C GLY A 400 -16.94 5.10 8.48
N PHE A 401 -16.98 3.78 8.29
CA PHE A 401 -16.21 3.10 7.25
C PHE A 401 -16.94 3.20 5.90
N PRO A 402 -16.24 3.34 4.77
CA PRO A 402 -16.87 3.34 3.43
C PRO A 402 -17.79 2.15 3.15
N ARG A 403 -17.52 0.99 3.78
CA ARG A 403 -18.38 -0.20 3.70
C ARG A 403 -19.49 -0.28 4.76
N GLY A 404 -19.69 0.77 5.55
CA GLY A 404 -20.56 0.79 6.73
C GLY A 404 -19.81 0.47 8.02
N LYS A 405 -19.76 -0.81 8.40
CA LYS A 405 -19.07 -1.29 9.62
C LYS A 405 -17.69 -1.88 9.28
N GLY A 406 -16.75 -1.87 10.21
CA GLY A 406 -15.47 -2.59 10.07
C GLY A 406 -15.68 -4.08 10.30
N ARG A 407 -15.11 -4.96 9.47
CA ARG A 407 -15.33 -6.42 9.58
C ARG A 407 -14.17 -7.14 10.22
N PHE A 408 -14.38 -7.68 11.43
CA PHE A 408 -13.47 -8.69 11.98
C PHE A 408 -13.43 -9.91 11.06
N THR A 409 -12.22 -10.41 10.83
CA THR A 409 -11.99 -11.59 9.98
C THR A 409 -11.25 -12.63 10.81
N THR A 410 -11.82 -13.82 10.96
CA THR A 410 -11.13 -14.93 11.64
C THR A 410 -9.94 -15.38 10.81
N VAL A 411 -8.74 -15.27 11.38
CA VAL A 411 -7.48 -15.64 10.71
C VAL A 411 -6.74 -16.64 11.58
N MET A 412 -6.53 -17.83 11.01
CA MET A 412 -5.70 -18.87 11.60
C MET A 412 -4.28 -18.77 11.04
N PHE A 413 -3.28 -18.94 11.91
CA PHE A 413 -1.88 -19.04 11.50
C PHE A 413 -1.69 -20.25 10.58
N LYS A 414 -1.01 -20.01 9.47
CA LYS A 414 -0.52 -21.04 8.57
C LYS A 414 0.99 -20.84 8.39
N PRO A 415 1.80 -21.90 8.49
CA PRO A 415 3.21 -21.81 8.15
C PRO A 415 3.43 -21.25 6.74
N SER A 416 4.58 -20.62 6.50
CA SER A 416 4.97 -20.20 5.14
C SER A 416 5.12 -21.44 4.25
N ALA A 417 4.79 -21.30 2.96
CA ALA A 417 4.84 -22.39 1.99
C ALA A 417 6.24 -23.04 1.88
N GLU A 418 7.28 -22.22 2.06
CA GLU A 418 8.66 -22.66 2.16
C GLU A 418 9.12 -22.58 3.62
N GLN A 419 9.56 -23.71 4.18
CA GLN A 419 10.15 -23.81 5.50
C GLN A 419 11.59 -24.32 5.38
N PRO A 420 12.52 -23.89 6.26
CA PRO A 420 13.85 -24.47 6.30
C PRO A 420 13.84 -25.97 6.56
N ASP A 421 14.77 -26.69 5.95
CA ASP A 421 14.97 -28.12 6.15
C ASP A 421 16.47 -28.45 6.33
N GLN A 422 16.86 -29.73 6.18
CA GLN A 422 18.25 -30.14 6.33
C GLN A 422 19.16 -29.66 5.18
N GLU A 423 18.62 -29.50 3.97
CA GLU A 423 19.38 -29.07 2.78
C GLU A 423 19.43 -27.54 2.70
N TYR A 424 18.34 -26.87 3.07
CA TYR A 424 18.18 -25.41 3.10
C TYR A 424 17.87 -24.92 4.53
N PRO A 425 18.86 -24.92 5.46
CA PRO A 425 18.62 -24.67 6.89
C PRO A 425 18.43 -23.19 7.27
N PHE A 426 18.53 -22.26 6.32
CA PHE A 426 18.46 -20.82 6.57
C PHE A 426 17.22 -20.18 5.94
N ILE A 427 16.71 -19.13 6.59
CA ILE A 427 15.66 -18.26 6.02
C ILE A 427 16.35 -17.09 5.31
N LEU A 428 16.07 -16.92 4.03
CA LEU A 428 16.47 -15.73 3.27
C LEU A 428 15.42 -14.62 3.42
N THR A 429 15.88 -13.41 3.73
CA THR A 429 15.04 -12.21 3.69
C THR A 429 15.69 -11.16 2.81
N THR A 430 14.93 -10.54 1.92
CA THR A 430 15.39 -9.38 1.14
C THR A 430 14.95 -8.08 1.82
N GLY A 431 15.63 -6.97 1.50
CA GLY A 431 15.35 -5.70 2.13
C GLY A 431 15.63 -4.52 1.22
N ARG A 432 15.69 -3.33 1.84
CA ARG A 432 16.10 -2.08 1.19
C ARG A 432 17.21 -1.46 2.00
N GLN A 433 17.96 -0.55 1.37
CA GLN A 433 18.98 0.26 2.00
C GLN A 433 18.69 1.74 1.73
N LEU A 434 19.30 2.61 2.53
CA LEU A 434 19.06 4.05 2.47
C LEU A 434 19.57 4.71 1.18
N PHE A 435 20.70 4.23 0.65
CA PHE A 435 21.46 4.94 -0.40
C PHE A 435 21.08 4.52 -1.82
N GLN A 436 20.44 3.36 -1.98
CA GLN A 436 20.12 2.77 -3.28
C GLN A 436 18.62 2.50 -3.34
N TYR A 437 17.98 2.85 -4.46
CA TYR A 437 16.53 2.75 -4.60
C TYR A 437 16.14 1.61 -5.55
N HIS A 438 15.48 0.59 -5.00
CA HIS A 438 14.92 -0.54 -5.75
C HIS A 438 15.92 -1.17 -6.74
N THR A 439 15.70 -1.03 -8.04
CA THR A 439 16.52 -1.62 -9.10
C THR A 439 17.78 -0.81 -9.41
N GLY A 440 18.01 0.31 -8.73
CA GLY A 440 19.23 1.11 -8.88
C GLY A 440 19.34 1.88 -10.20
N SER A 441 18.29 1.99 -11.00
CA SER A 441 18.35 2.69 -12.29
C SER A 441 18.55 4.20 -12.16
N MET A 442 18.33 4.78 -10.98
CA MET A 442 18.47 6.21 -10.70
C MET A 442 19.52 6.54 -9.63
N THR A 443 20.20 5.54 -9.04
CA THR A 443 21.08 5.69 -7.86
C THR A 443 22.39 4.94 -7.97
#